data_AF-A0A971AWK6-F1
#
_entry.id   AF-A0A971AWK6-F1
#
_cell.length_a   1.000
_cell.length_b   1.000
_cell.length_c   1.000
_cell.angle_alpha   90.00
_cell.angle_beta   90.00
_cell.angle_gamma   90.00
#
_symmetry.space_group_name_H-M   'P 1'
#
loop_
_entity.id
_entity.type
_entity.pdbx_description
1 polymer ?
#
loop_
_entity_poly.entity_id
_entity_poly.type
_entity_poly.pdbx_seq_one_letter_code
_entity_poly.pdbx_strand_id
1 'polypeptide(L)'
;MTQYLIIGNSAGSIGAAEAIRQADPTGELCIVSEEALPAYSRPQIAGYLAGEVGLEQALFRPRDFYAKNNIRLLLNRQVVELDRARQVAVCADGRELAYDRL
;
A
#
# COMPACT_ATOMS: atom_id res chain seq x y z
N MET A 1 3.56 19.59 4.48
CA MET A 1 2.58 18.48 4.50
C MET A 1 3.35 17.24 4.94
N THR A 2 2.76 16.41 5.80
CA THR A 2 3.43 15.20 6.30
C THR A 2 3.52 14.14 5.19
N GLN A 3 4.68 13.52 5.01
CA GLN A 3 4.89 12.40 4.09
C GLN A 3 4.80 11.07 4.85
N TYR A 4 3.75 10.30 4.56
CA TYR A 4 3.54 8.96 5.10
C TYR A 4 3.97 7.91 4.07
N LEU A 5 4.78 6.95 4.51
CA LEU A 5 5.13 5.77 3.73
C LEU A 5 4.60 4.53 4.45
N ILE A 6 3.86 3.67 3.74
CA ILE A 6 3.45 2.35 4.25
C ILE A 6 4.14 1.28 3.41
N ILE A 7 4.84 0.36 4.07
CA ILE A 7 5.46 -0.80 3.43
C ILE A 7 4.54 -2.01 3.57
N GLY A 8 4.10 -2.55 2.43
CA GLY A 8 3.13 -3.63 2.32
C GLY A 8 1.73 -3.13 1.97
N ASN A 9 1.02 -3.88 1.12
CA ASN A 9 -0.34 -3.53 0.67
C ASN A 9 -1.34 -4.64 1.01
N SER A 10 -1.89 -4.60 2.23
CA SER A 10 -2.78 -5.62 2.79
C SER A 10 -3.94 -4.98 3.58
N ALA A 11 -4.71 -5.77 4.32
CA ALA A 11 -5.75 -5.26 5.23
C ALA A 11 -5.23 -4.15 6.17
N GLY A 12 -4.01 -4.34 6.70
CA GLY A 12 -3.40 -3.37 7.62
C GLY A 12 -3.12 -2.02 6.96
N SER A 13 -2.60 -2.02 5.73
CA SER A 13 -2.32 -0.79 5.00
C SER A 13 -3.59 -0.06 4.56
N ILE A 14 -4.66 -0.79 4.22
CA ILE A 14 -5.96 -0.19 3.91
C ILE A 14 -6.51 0.53 5.14
N GLY A 15 -6.53 -0.13 6.30
CA GLY A 15 -6.98 0.50 7.54
C GLY A 15 -6.12 1.70 7.94
N ALA A 16 -4.80 1.60 7.81
CA ALA A 16 -3.88 2.71 8.07
C ALA A 16 -4.12 3.89 7.12
N ALA A 17 -4.30 3.62 5.82
CA ALA A 17 -4.57 4.66 4.83
C ALA A 17 -5.87 5.40 5.10
N GLU A 18 -6.94 4.68 5.45
CA GLU A 18 -8.23 5.28 5.81
C GLU A 18 -8.12 6.13 7.08
N ALA A 19 -7.43 5.64 8.11
CA ALA A 19 -7.19 6.38 9.35
C ALA A 19 -6.35 7.64 9.11
N ILE A 20 -5.29 7.54 8.30
CA ILE A 20 -4.49 8.70 7.89
C ILE A 20 -5.35 9.71 7.15
N ARG A 21 -6.19 9.28 6.20
CA ARG A 21 -7.06 10.21 5.45
C ARG A 21 -8.11 10.88 6.31
N GLN A 22 -8.57 10.22 7.37
CA GLN A 22 -9.46 10.81 8.36
C GLN A 22 -8.76 11.85 9.23
N ALA A 23 -7.51 11.59 9.65
CA ALA A 23 -6.75 12.46 10.55
C ALA A 23 -5.99 13.59 9.84
N ASP A 24 -5.49 13.31 8.63
CA ASP A 24 -4.69 14.18 7.77
C ASP A 24 -5.14 14.04 6.30
N PRO A 25 -6.18 14.78 5.90
CA PRO A 25 -6.76 14.68 4.56
C PRO A 25 -5.83 15.13 3.43
N THR A 26 -4.79 15.92 3.75
CA THR A 26 -3.92 16.56 2.74
C THR A 26 -2.49 16.03 2.74
N GLY A 27 -2.08 15.27 3.76
CA GLY A 27 -0.77 14.62 3.81
C GLY A 27 -0.49 13.73 2.60
N GLU A 28 0.78 13.67 2.20
CA GLU A 28 1.22 12.81 1.10
C GLU A 28 1.29 11.37 1.59
N LEU A 29 0.61 10.43 0.93
CA LEU A 29 0.57 9.03 1.35
C LEU A 29 1.05 8.13 0.20
N CYS A 30 2.13 7.40 0.46
CA CYS A 30 2.65 6.39 -0.44
C CYS A 30 2.51 5.00 0.19
N ILE A 31 2.02 4.03 -0.59
CA ILE A 31 2.03 2.62 -0.22
C ILE A 31 2.93 1.90 -1.21
N VAL A 32 3.95 1.19 -0.73
CA VAL A 32 4.86 0.40 -1.55
C VAL A 32 4.68 -1.09 -1.26
N SER A 33 4.63 -1.92 -2.30
CA SER A 33 4.39 -3.36 -2.19
C SER A 33 5.20 -4.14 -3.20
N GLU A 34 5.75 -5.27 -2.75
CA GLU A 34 6.38 -6.24 -3.66
C GLU A 34 5.35 -6.93 -4.56
N GLU A 35 4.11 -7.05 -4.12
CA GLU A 35 3.05 -7.70 -4.89
C GLU A 35 2.61 -6.86 -6.10
N ALA A 36 2.16 -7.54 -7.16
CA ALA A 36 1.71 -6.92 -8.41
C ALA A 36 0.26 -6.40 -8.37
N LEU A 37 -0.47 -6.69 -7.30
CA LEU A 37 -1.91 -6.44 -7.20
C LEU A 37 -2.26 -5.39 -6.14
N PRO A 38 -3.39 -4.68 -6.31
CA PRO A 38 -4.07 -3.98 -5.22
C PRO A 38 -4.33 -4.91 -4.02
N ALA A 39 -4.60 -4.34 -2.85
CA ALA A 39 -4.84 -5.13 -1.65
C ALA A 39 -6.06 -6.05 -1.86
N TYR A 40 -5.88 -7.33 -1.59
CA TYR A 40 -6.93 -8.35 -1.68
C TYR A 40 -7.01 -9.17 -0.39
N SER A 41 -8.18 -9.74 -0.16
CA SER A 41 -8.47 -10.61 0.97
C SER A 41 -7.75 -11.94 0.77
N ARG A 42 -6.64 -12.14 1.50
CA ARG A 42 -5.92 -13.41 1.52
C ARG A 42 -6.81 -14.61 1.90
N PRO A 43 -7.78 -14.50 2.82
CA PRO A 43 -8.77 -15.56 3.06
C PRO A 43 -9.61 -15.96 1.83
N GLN A 44 -9.83 -15.04 0.88
CA GLN A 44 -10.62 -15.31 -0.33
C GLN A 44 -9.80 -16.04 -1.43
N ILE A 45 -8.51 -16.30 -1.23
CA ILE A 45 -7.67 -16.99 -2.23
C ILE A 45 -8.24 -18.39 -2.53
N ALA A 46 -8.69 -19.14 -1.52
CA ALA A 46 -9.27 -20.46 -1.73
C ALA A 46 -10.53 -20.41 -2.61
N GLY A 47 -11.44 -19.47 -2.33
CA GLY A 47 -12.65 -19.26 -3.14
C GLY A 47 -12.33 -18.80 -4.57
N TYR A 48 -11.30 -17.96 -4.74
CA TYR A 48 -10.82 -17.56 -6.06
C TYR A 48 -10.28 -18.76 -6.87
N LEU A 49 -9.47 -19.62 -6.25
CA LEU A 49 -8.95 -20.82 -6.90
C LEU A 49 -10.03 -21.86 -7.22
N ALA A 50 -11.08 -21.93 -6.39
CA ALA A 50 -12.25 -22.77 -6.62
C ALA A 50 -13.21 -22.20 -7.70
N GLY A 51 -12.98 -20.96 -8.17
CA GLY A 51 -13.86 -20.27 -9.11
C GLY A 51 -15.16 -19.73 -8.50
N GLU A 52 -15.27 -19.72 -7.18
CA GLU A 52 -16.44 -19.24 -6.43
C GLU A 52 -16.45 -17.71 -6.30
N VAL A 53 -15.28 -17.08 -6.34
CA VAL A 53 -15.10 -15.63 -6.17
C VAL A 53 -14.22 -15.10 -7.30
N GLY A 54 -14.63 -14.01 -7.94
CA GLY A 54 -13.80 -13.32 -8.94
C GLY A 54 -12.71 -12.45 -8.30
N LEU A 55 -11.64 -12.13 -9.05
CA LEU A 55 -10.54 -11.31 -8.51
C LEU A 55 -11.01 -9.95 -7.98
N GLU A 56 -11.91 -9.27 -8.70
CA GLU A 56 -12.44 -7.97 -8.26
C GLU A 56 -13.24 -8.07 -6.95
N GLN A 57 -13.92 -9.19 -6.71
CA GLN A 57 -14.66 -9.44 -5.45
C GLN A 57 -13.70 -9.78 -4.30
N ALA A 58 -12.52 -10.33 -4.60
CA ALA A 58 -11.49 -10.60 -3.61
C ALA A 58 -10.73 -9.34 -3.18
N LEU A 59 -10.77 -8.23 -3.93
CA LEU A 59 -10.10 -6.99 -3.55
C LEU A 59 -10.69 -6.39 -2.26
N PHE A 60 -9.84 -5.85 -1.38
CA PHE A 60 -10.29 -5.18 -0.15
C PHE A 60 -11.06 -3.89 -0.43
N ARG A 61 -10.68 -3.19 -1.50
CA ARG A 61 -11.28 -1.96 -1.99
C ARG A 61 -11.29 -1.98 -3.52
N PRO A 62 -12.24 -1.28 -4.16
CA PRO A 62 -12.21 -1.11 -5.60
C PRO A 62 -10.90 -0.45 -6.07
N ARG A 63 -10.49 -0.71 -7.31
CA ARG A 63 -9.20 -0.23 -7.85
C ARG A 63 -9.02 1.29 -7.79
N ASP A 64 -10.12 2.03 -7.89
CA ASP A 64 -10.13 3.49 -7.84
C ASP A 64 -9.96 4.06 -6.42
N PHE A 65 -9.96 3.23 -5.38
CA PHE A 65 -9.75 3.63 -3.98
C PHE A 65 -8.48 4.46 -3.80
N TYR A 66 -7.36 4.01 -4.38
CA TYR A 66 -6.07 4.69 -4.24
C TYR A 66 -6.11 6.07 -4.89
N ALA A 67 -6.68 6.19 -6.09
CA ALA A 67 -6.82 7.46 -6.77
C ALA A 67 -7.78 8.42 -6.03
N LYS A 68 -8.95 7.91 -5.61
CA LYS A 68 -9.94 8.68 -4.84
C LYS A 68 -9.40 9.21 -3.52
N ASN A 69 -8.48 8.49 -2.89
CA ASN A 69 -7.85 8.88 -1.64
C ASN A 69 -6.47 9.53 -1.84
N ASN A 70 -6.09 9.92 -3.07
CA ASN A 70 -4.78 10.52 -3.35
C ASN A 70 -3.62 9.71 -2.72
N ILE A 71 -3.62 8.40 -2.97
CA ILE A 71 -2.61 7.45 -2.49
C ILE A 71 -1.71 7.06 -3.65
N ARG A 72 -0.41 7.32 -3.50
CA ARG A 72 0.59 6.84 -4.45
C ARG A 72 0.89 5.37 -4.19
N LEU A 73 0.26 4.47 -4.95
CA LEU A 73 0.51 3.03 -4.87
C LEU A 73 1.67 2.63 -5.79
N LEU A 74 2.72 2.03 -5.21
CA LEU A 74 3.87 1.49 -5.93
C LEU A 74 3.88 -0.04 -5.81
N LEU A 75 3.39 -0.72 -6.85
CA LEU A 75 3.39 -2.19 -6.96
C LEU A 75 4.68 -2.71 -7.61
N ASN A 76 4.95 -4.01 -7.47
CA ASN A 76 6.17 -4.65 -7.96
C ASN A 76 7.46 -3.96 -7.47
N ARG A 77 7.43 -3.44 -6.24
CA ARG A 77 8.57 -2.75 -5.64
C ARG A 77 8.77 -3.21 -4.22
N GLN A 78 9.85 -3.95 -4.02
CA GLN A 78 10.27 -4.44 -2.71
C GLN A 78 11.18 -3.41 -2.05
N VAL A 79 10.88 -3.04 -0.80
CA VAL A 79 11.81 -2.32 0.08
C VAL A 79 12.73 -3.35 0.73
N VAL A 80 14.04 -3.12 0.67
CA VAL A 80 15.07 -4.05 1.16
C VAL A 80 15.88 -3.48 2.32
N GLU A 81 15.88 -2.17 2.52
CA GLU A 81 16.64 -1.51 3.58
C GLU A 81 15.89 -0.27 4.11
N LEU A 82 16.12 0.05 5.40
CA LEU A 82 15.62 1.25 6.06
C LEU A 82 16.78 2.06 6.65
N ASP A 83 17.04 3.23 6.09
CA ASP A 83 17.93 4.23 6.67
C ASP A 83 17.11 5.18 7.57
N ARG A 84 17.08 4.86 8.86
CA ARG A 84 16.31 5.64 9.85
C ARG A 84 16.95 7.00 10.16
N ALA A 85 18.25 7.17 9.91
CA ALA A 85 18.94 8.44 10.15
C ALA A 85 18.60 9.45 9.04
N ARG A 86 18.50 8.98 7.80
CA ARG A 86 18.06 9.77 6.64
C ARG A 86 16.54 9.78 6.44
N GLN A 87 15.80 8.95 7.19
CA GLN A 87 14.37 8.71 7.04
C GLN A 87 14.00 8.31 5.60
N VAL A 88 14.72 7.30 5.09
CA VAL A 88 14.59 6.78 3.73
C VAL A 88 14.41 5.26 3.75
N ALA A 89 13.48 4.76 2.94
CA ALA A 89 13.38 3.36 2.58
C ALA A 89 14.02 3.10 1.21
N VAL A 90 14.89 2.11 1.12
CA VAL A 90 15.61 1.76 -0.11
C VAL A 90 14.98 0.54 -0.75
N CYS A 91 14.65 0.66 -2.04
CA CYS A 91 14.04 -0.41 -2.82
C CYS A 91 15.11 -1.32 -3.45
N ALA A 92 14.74 -2.55 -3.81
CA ALA A 92 15.62 -3.50 -4.47
C ALA A 92 16.20 -2.98 -5.80
N ASP A 93 15.50 -2.06 -6.47
CA ASP A 93 15.95 -1.38 -7.70
C ASP A 93 16.84 -0.15 -7.44
N GLY A 94 17.26 0.07 -6.19
CA GLY A 94 18.11 1.20 -5.76
C GLY A 94 17.36 2.52 -5.57
N ARG A 95 16.04 2.57 -5.82
CA ARG A 95 15.26 3.80 -5.59
C ARG A 95 15.07 4.05 -4.11
N GLU A 96 15.18 5.32 -3.73
CA GLU A 96 14.94 5.78 -2.37
C GLU A 96 13.54 6.40 -2.22
N LEU A 97 12.86 6.10 -1.11
CA LEU A 97 11.56 6.66 -0.73
C LEU A 97 11.72 7.39 0.62
N ALA A 98 11.70 8.72 0.60
CA ALA A 98 11.75 9.53 1.81
C ALA A 98 10.41 9.51 2.55
N TYR A 99 10.43 9.66 3.88
CA TYR A 99 9.24 9.70 4.71
C TYR A 99 9.41 10.59 5.96
N ASP A 100 8.31 11.17 6.44
CA ASP A 100 8.24 11.78 7.77
C ASP A 100 7.68 10.78 8.80
N ARG A 101 6.82 9.87 8.33
CA ARG A 101 6.18 8.79 9.10
C ARG A 101 6.22 7.49 8.28
N LEU A 102 6.64 6.40 8.91
CA LEU A 102 6.73 5.05 8.35
C LEU A 102 5.82 4.09 9.12
#